data_AF-B2A3Z3-F1
#
_entry.id   AF-B2A3Z3-F1
#
_cell.length_a   1.000
_cell.length_b   1.000
_cell.length_c   1.000
_cell.angle_alpha   90.00
_cell.angle_beta   90.00
_cell.angle_gamma   90.00
#
_symmetry.space_group_name_H-M   'P 1'
#
loop_
_entity.id
_entity.type
_entity.pdbx_description
1 polymer ?
#
loop_
_entity_poly.entity_id
_entity_poly.type
_entity_poly.pdbx_seq_one_letter_code
_entity_poly.pdbx_strand_id
1 'polypeptide(L)'
;MTIIKFNLIENSMDSFEESINYYIKGKEYNDSRQYKYCILLLHHSAELLLKEVLRQQHDSLIFEDIDKINENNTYDKTINFSQALKRMKNACKIELEQRYLQYLDDLSKYRNRIQHYEFTIEHEYAKRIVINSFITIKYILKNILGESFEDYDGIVSLESLKELEQDKDYLQKYRKDVNNEIKRKQMEVLRLEYAPEKFLKIPCPNCSEKLLTKSNDNTIECRFCFSDYEDRNVLFGEDEMLIIRDTILRELKRRMIDINLKICPTCDYESLLYIPYKEVWECLSCNDEFISWNCDDCGETYPDRYLRLAAIFNGENHDYYSICSDCSESSQYEVLS
;
A
#
# COMPACT_ATOMS: atom_id res chain seq x y z
N MET A 1 -2.52 46.88 9.34
CA MET A 1 -2.48 45.40 9.41
C MET A 1 -2.75 44.88 8.03
N THR A 2 -1.79 44.16 7.43
CA THR A 2 -1.97 43.53 6.12
C THR A 2 -2.58 42.16 6.37
N ILE A 3 -3.82 41.94 5.94
CA ILE A 3 -4.46 40.63 6.02
C ILE A 3 -3.85 39.76 4.90
N ILE A 4 -3.24 38.65 5.27
CA ILE A 4 -2.74 37.65 4.32
C ILE A 4 -3.82 36.58 4.18
N LYS A 5 -4.21 36.27 2.95
CA LYS A 5 -5.26 35.29 2.64
C LYS A 5 -4.73 34.36 1.55
N PHE A 6 -4.84 33.06 1.79
CA PHE A 6 -4.57 32.01 0.81
C PHE A 6 -5.82 31.15 0.65
N ASN A 7 -6.11 30.75 -0.58
CA ASN A 7 -7.11 29.73 -0.86
C ASN A 7 -6.52 28.31 -0.68
N LEU A 8 -7.35 27.27 -0.81
CA LEU A 8 -6.90 25.89 -0.60
C LEU A 8 -5.88 25.44 -1.66
N ILE A 9 -6.01 25.88 -2.91
CA ILE A 9 -5.08 25.52 -3.99
C ILE A 9 -3.75 26.22 -3.77
N GLU A 10 -3.73 27.53 -3.46
CA GLU A 10 -2.49 28.26 -3.14
C GLU A 10 -1.74 27.58 -1.98
N ASN A 11 -2.43 27.30 -0.87
CA ASN A 11 -1.84 26.61 0.29
C ASN A 11 -1.36 25.18 -0.04
N SER A 12 -2.05 24.51 -0.97
CA SER A 12 -1.64 23.22 -1.51
C SER A 12 -0.37 23.32 -2.36
N MET A 13 -0.26 24.39 -3.16
CA MET A 13 0.89 24.64 -4.02
C MET A 13 2.12 25.06 -3.21
N ASP A 14 1.96 25.85 -2.15
CA ASP A 14 3.04 26.16 -1.19
C ASP A 14 3.60 24.87 -0.57
N SER A 15 2.70 23.99 -0.11
CA SER A 15 3.09 22.69 0.46
C SER A 15 3.76 21.80 -0.57
N PHE A 16 3.30 21.85 -1.82
CA PHE A 16 3.88 21.09 -2.92
C PHE A 16 5.29 21.59 -3.25
N GLU A 17 5.50 22.90 -3.41
CA GLU A 17 6.82 23.47 -3.69
C GLU A 17 7.81 23.16 -2.57
N GLU A 18 7.43 23.38 -1.31
CA GLU A 18 8.29 23.06 -0.18
C GLU A 18 8.64 21.58 -0.14
N SER A 19 7.69 20.71 -0.46
CA SER A 19 7.96 19.29 -0.60
C SER A 19 9.02 19.00 -1.67
N ILE A 20 8.96 19.66 -2.82
CA ILE A 20 9.95 19.46 -3.89
C ILE A 20 11.32 19.94 -3.41
N ASN A 21 11.39 21.08 -2.72
CA ASN A 21 12.64 21.56 -2.13
C ASN A 21 13.28 20.51 -1.20
N TYR A 22 12.47 19.81 -0.40
CA TYR A 22 12.95 18.68 0.41
C TYR A 22 13.41 17.50 -0.45
N TYR A 23 12.69 17.16 -1.52
CA TYR A 23 13.09 16.09 -2.43
C TYR A 23 14.45 16.37 -3.10
N ILE A 24 14.62 17.58 -3.65
CA ILE A 24 15.85 18.02 -4.32
C ILE A 24 17.02 17.98 -3.33
N LYS A 25 16.88 18.58 -2.15
CA LYS A 25 17.91 18.53 -1.09
C LYS A 25 18.23 17.09 -0.67
N GLY A 26 17.21 16.23 -0.58
CA GLY A 26 17.39 14.81 -0.27
C GLY A 26 18.26 14.09 -1.29
N LYS A 27 18.08 14.39 -2.59
CA LYS A 27 18.92 13.88 -3.68
C LYS A 27 20.33 14.47 -3.66
N GLU A 28 20.45 15.79 -3.61
CA GLU A 28 21.73 16.49 -3.75
C GLU A 28 22.69 16.20 -2.60
N TYR A 29 22.17 16.13 -1.36
CA TYR A 29 22.97 15.94 -0.15
C TYR A 29 22.95 14.51 0.37
N ASN A 30 22.26 13.59 -0.32
CA ASN A 30 22.03 12.22 0.11
C ASN A 30 21.47 12.13 1.56
N ASP A 31 20.60 13.08 1.92
CA ASP A 31 20.02 13.19 3.26
C ASP A 31 18.63 12.55 3.29
N SER A 32 18.58 11.30 3.75
CA SER A 32 17.34 10.51 3.86
C SER A 32 16.28 11.18 4.73
N ARG A 33 16.66 12.09 5.64
CA ARG A 33 15.71 12.78 6.52
C ARG A 33 14.80 13.74 5.74
N GLN A 34 15.28 14.28 4.63
CA GLN A 34 14.51 15.23 3.81
C GLN A 34 13.28 14.57 3.20
N TYR A 35 13.36 13.28 2.83
CA TYR A 35 12.22 12.53 2.29
C TYR A 35 11.06 12.41 3.27
N LYS A 36 11.30 12.45 4.58
CA LYS A 36 10.21 12.46 5.58
C LYS A 36 9.36 13.71 5.44
N TYR A 37 9.99 14.87 5.36
CA TYR A 37 9.30 16.16 5.20
C TYR A 37 8.63 16.27 3.84
N CYS A 38 9.29 15.77 2.79
CA CYS A 38 8.71 15.65 1.46
C CYS A 38 7.37 14.86 1.48
N ILE A 39 7.38 13.65 2.04
CA ILE A 39 6.17 12.80 2.12
C ILE A 39 5.06 13.46 2.96
N LEU A 40 5.42 14.11 4.08
CA LEU A 40 4.45 14.84 4.92
C LEU A 40 3.76 15.97 4.15
N LEU A 41 4.54 16.77 3.42
CA LEU A 41 4.04 17.93 2.69
C LEU A 41 3.29 17.54 1.41
N LEU A 42 3.70 16.47 0.71
CA LEU A 42 2.91 15.90 -0.40
C LEU A 42 1.55 15.41 0.06
N HIS A 43 1.50 14.75 1.22
CA HIS A 43 0.22 14.32 1.77
C HIS A 43 -0.68 15.52 2.09
N HIS A 44 -0.12 16.57 2.71
CA HIS A 44 -0.87 17.78 3.01
C HIS A 44 -1.39 18.46 1.71
N SER A 45 -0.52 18.62 0.72
CA SER A 45 -0.88 19.14 -0.61
C SER A 45 -2.02 18.33 -1.24
N ALA A 46 -1.86 17.00 -1.33
CA ALA A 46 -2.90 16.13 -1.87
C ALA A 46 -4.21 16.23 -1.07
N GLU A 47 -4.17 16.29 0.27
CA GLU A 47 -5.38 16.46 1.09
C GLU A 47 -6.13 17.76 0.76
N LEU A 48 -5.40 18.87 0.62
CA LEU A 48 -5.98 20.16 0.29
C LEU A 48 -6.62 20.18 -1.11
N LEU A 49 -5.99 19.55 -2.11
CA LEU A 49 -6.60 19.41 -3.44
C LEU A 49 -7.86 18.54 -3.40
N LEU A 50 -7.86 17.42 -2.68
CA LEU A 50 -9.05 16.57 -2.54
C LEU A 50 -10.19 17.35 -1.87
N LYS A 51 -9.87 18.18 -0.86
CA LYS A 51 -10.84 19.09 -0.23
C LYS A 51 -11.32 20.17 -1.19
N GLU A 52 -10.46 20.70 -2.05
CA GLU A 52 -10.86 21.65 -3.09
C GLU A 52 -11.86 21.04 -4.07
N VAL A 53 -11.60 19.80 -4.53
CA VAL A 53 -12.51 19.08 -5.42
C VAL A 53 -13.90 18.98 -4.79
N LEU A 54 -13.98 18.70 -3.49
CA LEU A 54 -15.26 18.65 -2.77
C LEU A 54 -15.89 20.04 -2.62
N ARG A 55 -15.09 21.05 -2.29
CA ARG A 55 -15.56 22.43 -2.12
C ARG A 55 -16.17 23.00 -3.40
N GLN A 56 -15.58 22.70 -4.57
CA GLN A 56 -16.14 23.09 -5.87
C GLN A 56 -17.53 22.49 -6.13
N GLN A 57 -17.86 21.36 -5.50
CA GLN A 57 -19.21 20.78 -5.55
C GLN A 57 -20.13 21.42 -4.52
N HIS A 58 -19.70 21.50 -3.25
CA HIS A 58 -20.41 22.19 -2.18
C HIS A 58 -19.52 22.37 -0.95
N ASP A 59 -19.53 23.57 -0.32
CA ASP A 59 -18.71 23.89 0.85
C ASP A 59 -18.94 22.93 2.04
N SER A 60 -20.17 22.45 2.25
CA SER A 60 -20.45 21.53 3.37
C SER A 60 -19.68 20.21 3.31
N LEU A 61 -19.22 19.81 2.11
CA LEU A 61 -18.58 18.52 1.89
C LEU A 61 -17.18 18.42 2.50
N ILE A 62 -16.58 19.51 2.95
CA ILE A 62 -15.27 19.48 3.63
C ILE A 62 -15.37 19.31 5.15
N PHE A 63 -16.57 19.37 5.75
CA PHE A 63 -16.75 19.27 7.21
C PHE A 63 -17.10 17.86 7.65
N GLU A 64 -16.55 17.38 8.79
CA GLU A 64 -16.85 16.03 9.28
C GLU A 64 -18.34 15.81 9.52
N ASP A 65 -19.00 16.81 10.11
CA ASP A 65 -20.41 16.78 10.50
C ASP A 65 -21.13 17.98 9.89
N ILE A 66 -21.99 17.71 8.91
CA ILE A 66 -22.71 18.75 8.15
C ILE A 66 -23.79 19.41 9.02
N ASP A 67 -24.37 18.66 9.96
CA ASP A 67 -25.47 19.15 10.82
C ASP A 67 -24.96 20.13 11.90
N LYS A 68 -23.64 20.19 12.10
CA LYS A 68 -22.99 21.10 13.06
C LYS A 68 -22.45 22.39 12.42
N ILE A 69 -22.66 22.58 11.12
CA ILE A 69 -22.28 23.82 10.45
C ILE A 69 -23.24 24.93 10.91
N ASN A 70 -22.72 25.89 11.67
CA ASN A 70 -23.50 27.06 12.09
C ASN A 70 -23.62 28.10 10.97
N GLU A 71 -24.48 29.12 11.15
CA GLU A 71 -24.75 30.18 10.16
C GLU A 71 -23.50 30.93 9.68
N ASN A 72 -22.39 30.86 10.44
CA ASN A 72 -21.12 31.49 10.09
C ASN A 72 -20.13 30.53 9.40
N ASN A 73 -20.54 29.30 9.04
CA ASN A 73 -19.67 28.24 8.53
C ASN A 73 -18.46 27.94 9.43
N THR A 74 -18.60 28.11 10.74
CA THR A 74 -17.54 27.91 11.73
C THR A 74 -17.66 26.55 12.42
N TYR A 75 -17.60 25.47 11.64
CA TYR A 75 -17.34 24.14 12.18
C TYR A 75 -15.85 23.82 12.03
N ASP A 76 -15.15 23.67 13.15
CA ASP A 76 -13.68 23.62 13.17
C ASP A 76 -13.09 22.30 12.64
N LYS A 77 -13.90 21.24 12.53
CA LYS A 77 -13.41 19.92 12.09
C LYS A 77 -13.70 19.66 10.63
N THR A 78 -12.63 19.62 9.84
CA THR A 78 -12.69 19.19 8.45
C THR A 78 -12.43 17.69 8.33
N ILE A 79 -12.94 17.10 7.27
CA ILE A 79 -12.69 15.69 6.96
C ILE A 79 -11.21 15.41 6.78
N ASN A 80 -10.81 14.18 7.05
CA ASN A 80 -9.47 13.69 6.75
C ASN A 80 -9.35 13.19 5.29
N PHE A 81 -8.12 12.87 4.88
CA PHE A 81 -7.76 12.34 3.56
C PHE A 81 -8.64 11.16 3.08
N SER A 82 -8.86 10.15 3.92
CA SER A 82 -9.64 8.95 3.55
C SER A 82 -11.12 9.28 3.37
N GLN A 83 -11.67 10.11 4.26
CA GLN A 83 -13.03 10.62 4.14
C GLN A 83 -13.20 11.47 2.87
N ALA A 84 -12.19 12.26 2.47
CA ALA A 84 -12.22 13.06 1.25
C ALA A 84 -12.35 12.17 0.00
N LEU A 85 -11.52 11.13 -0.12
CA LEU A 85 -11.62 10.15 -1.21
C LEU A 85 -12.98 9.45 -1.24
N LYS A 86 -13.49 9.04 -0.07
CA LYS A 86 -14.80 8.39 0.03
C LYS A 86 -15.93 9.33 -0.41
N ARG A 87 -15.88 10.61 -0.03
CA ARG A 87 -16.87 11.62 -0.42
C ARG A 87 -16.78 11.95 -1.90
N MET A 88 -15.59 12.09 -2.48
CA MET A 88 -15.42 12.31 -3.92
C MET A 88 -16.12 11.21 -4.73
N LYS A 89 -15.88 9.95 -4.38
CA LYS A 89 -16.52 8.81 -5.05
C LYS A 89 -18.04 8.78 -4.81
N ASN A 90 -18.47 8.85 -3.56
CA ASN A 90 -19.87 8.55 -3.22
C ASN A 90 -20.81 9.73 -3.42
N ALA A 91 -20.39 10.94 -3.04
CA ALA A 91 -21.19 12.16 -3.12
C ALA A 91 -21.02 12.86 -4.47
N CYS A 92 -19.78 13.05 -4.93
CA CYS A 92 -19.51 13.81 -6.15
C CYS A 92 -19.51 12.95 -7.42
N LYS A 93 -19.52 11.62 -7.29
CA LYS A 93 -19.37 10.66 -8.40
C LYS A 93 -18.09 10.87 -9.21
N ILE A 94 -17.07 11.46 -8.59
CA ILE A 94 -15.73 11.64 -9.15
C ILE A 94 -14.88 10.47 -8.65
N GLU A 95 -14.51 9.58 -9.56
CA GLU A 95 -13.69 8.41 -9.25
C GLU A 95 -12.32 8.53 -9.93
N LEU A 96 -11.27 8.41 -9.12
CA LEU A 96 -9.90 8.32 -9.61
C LEU A 96 -9.64 6.93 -10.18
N GLU A 97 -8.84 6.86 -11.25
CA GLU A 97 -8.33 5.57 -11.71
C GLU A 97 -7.59 4.84 -10.58
N GLN A 98 -7.68 3.51 -10.57
CA GLN A 98 -7.14 2.68 -9.49
C GLN A 98 -5.66 2.93 -9.18
N ARG A 99 -4.84 3.30 -10.18
CA ARG A 99 -3.43 3.63 -9.97
C ARG A 99 -3.24 4.87 -9.09
N TYR A 100 -4.08 5.90 -9.27
CA TYR A 100 -4.00 7.13 -8.49
C TYR A 100 -4.47 6.89 -7.07
N LEU A 101 -5.55 6.09 -6.89
CA LEU A 101 -5.98 5.64 -5.57
C LEU A 101 -4.86 4.88 -4.84
N GLN A 102 -4.14 4.01 -5.54
CA GLN A 102 -3.01 3.29 -4.97
C GLN A 102 -1.87 4.22 -4.56
N TYR A 103 -1.53 5.21 -5.38
CA TYR A 103 -0.48 6.18 -5.05
C TYR A 103 -0.83 7.04 -3.84
N LEU A 104 -2.10 7.44 -3.70
CA LEU A 104 -2.61 8.17 -2.55
C LEU A 104 -2.68 7.31 -1.28
N ASP A 105 -3.02 6.02 -1.42
CA ASP A 105 -2.99 5.05 -0.32
C ASP A 105 -1.57 4.83 0.21
N ASP A 106 -0.60 4.61 -0.67
CA ASP A 106 0.81 4.50 -0.31
C ASP A 106 1.29 5.80 0.38
N LEU A 107 0.97 6.97 -0.17
CA LEU A 107 1.31 8.27 0.43
C LEU A 107 0.73 8.42 1.84
N SER A 108 -0.56 8.10 2.04
CA SER A 108 -1.24 8.17 3.34
C SER A 108 -0.66 7.20 4.35
N LYS A 109 -0.41 5.95 3.94
CA LYS A 109 0.21 4.92 4.79
C LYS A 109 1.59 5.38 5.28
N TYR A 110 2.42 5.88 4.39
CA TYR A 110 3.79 6.30 4.73
C TYR A 110 3.82 7.59 5.56
N ARG A 111 2.91 8.53 5.28
CA ARG A 111 2.70 9.70 6.14
C ARG A 111 2.34 9.29 7.57
N ASN A 112 1.40 8.36 7.73
CA ASN A 112 0.99 7.86 9.06
C ASN A 112 2.14 7.17 9.79
N ARG A 113 2.95 6.35 9.10
CA ARG A 113 4.14 5.72 9.68
C ARG A 113 5.14 6.76 10.18
N ILE A 114 5.46 7.76 9.37
CA ILE A 114 6.38 8.85 9.73
C ILE A 114 5.91 9.63 10.97
N GLN A 115 4.60 9.86 11.12
CA GLN A 115 4.07 10.68 12.22
C GLN A 115 3.88 9.92 13.54
N HIS A 116 3.54 8.63 13.49
CA HIS A 116 2.99 7.93 14.65
C HIS A 116 3.80 6.71 15.10
N TYR A 117 4.80 6.27 14.34
CA TYR A 117 5.52 5.03 14.61
C TYR A 117 7.03 5.18 14.39
N GLU A 118 7.79 4.25 14.93
CA GLU A 118 9.13 3.98 14.41
C GLU A 118 9.01 3.52 12.96
N PHE A 119 9.91 4.02 12.11
CA PHE A 119 9.73 3.91 10.67
C PHE A 119 11.06 3.89 9.92
N THR A 120 11.17 2.91 9.02
CA THR A 120 12.24 2.76 8.04
C THR A 120 11.66 2.85 6.64
N ILE A 121 12.43 3.45 5.72
CA ILE A 121 12.11 3.43 4.29
C ILE A 121 13.37 3.39 3.47
N GLU A 122 13.34 2.51 2.47
CA GLU A 122 14.38 2.45 1.46
C GLU A 122 14.36 3.67 0.55
N HIS A 123 15.54 4.19 0.22
CA HIS A 123 15.69 5.43 -0.53
C HIS A 123 15.00 5.37 -1.91
N GLU A 124 15.15 4.26 -2.63
CA GLU A 124 14.49 4.06 -3.92
C GLU A 124 12.97 3.96 -3.80
N TYR A 125 12.47 3.45 -2.68
CA TYR A 125 11.03 3.53 -2.38
C TYR A 125 10.59 4.95 -2.07
N ALA A 126 11.31 5.69 -1.23
CA ALA A 126 10.96 7.07 -0.91
C ALA A 126 10.80 7.92 -2.18
N LYS A 127 11.76 7.83 -3.11
CA LYS A 127 11.66 8.46 -4.44
C LYS A 127 10.40 8.04 -5.20
N ARG A 128 10.09 6.75 -5.22
CA ARG A 128 8.90 6.24 -5.92
C ARG A 128 7.61 6.82 -5.34
N ILE A 129 7.48 6.93 -4.01
CA ILE A 129 6.33 7.56 -3.36
C ILE A 129 6.21 9.01 -3.82
N VAL A 130 7.31 9.76 -3.83
CA VAL A 130 7.34 11.17 -4.25
C VAL A 130 6.88 11.32 -5.70
N ILE A 131 7.48 10.57 -6.63
CA ILE A 131 7.14 10.64 -8.06
C ILE A 131 5.68 10.21 -8.32
N ASN A 132 5.20 9.16 -7.65
CA ASN A 132 3.81 8.71 -7.77
C ASN A 132 2.81 9.74 -7.21
N SER A 133 3.18 10.40 -6.12
CA SER A 133 2.38 11.49 -5.53
C SER A 133 2.32 12.68 -6.47
N PHE A 134 3.46 13.08 -7.05
CA PHE A 134 3.51 14.13 -8.06
C PHE A 134 2.61 13.82 -9.26
N ILE A 135 2.72 12.61 -9.83
CA ILE A 135 1.87 12.16 -10.94
C ILE A 135 0.38 12.30 -10.59
N THR A 136 0.01 11.98 -9.34
CA THR A 136 -1.38 12.04 -8.89
C THR A 136 -1.85 13.46 -8.63
N ILE A 137 -1.06 14.29 -7.95
CA ILE A 137 -1.34 15.71 -7.70
C ILE A 137 -1.51 16.43 -9.03
N LYS A 138 -0.60 16.20 -9.99
CA LYS A 138 -0.69 16.76 -11.34
C LYS A 138 -1.98 16.35 -12.04
N TYR A 139 -2.40 15.10 -11.91
CA TYR A 139 -3.66 14.62 -12.48
C TYR A 139 -4.87 15.27 -11.81
N ILE A 140 -4.91 15.38 -10.48
CA ILE A 140 -6.01 16.05 -9.77
C ILE A 140 -6.13 17.51 -10.20
N LEU A 141 -5.01 18.24 -10.19
CA LEU A 141 -4.97 19.65 -10.58
C LEU A 141 -5.46 19.83 -12.02
N LYS A 142 -4.90 19.09 -12.97
CA LYS A 142 -5.19 19.25 -14.40
C LYS A 142 -6.49 18.64 -14.86
N ASN A 143 -6.74 17.39 -14.49
CA ASN A 143 -7.84 16.60 -15.06
C ASN A 143 -9.13 16.69 -14.25
N ILE A 144 -9.08 17.16 -13.01
CA ILE A 144 -10.26 17.29 -12.15
C ILE A 144 -10.57 18.75 -11.85
N LEU A 145 -9.59 19.53 -11.43
CA LEU A 145 -9.78 20.94 -11.09
C LEU A 145 -9.69 21.88 -12.32
N GLY A 146 -9.10 21.41 -13.42
CA GLY A 146 -8.96 22.20 -14.65
C GLY A 146 -7.84 23.24 -14.61
N GLU A 147 -6.94 23.12 -13.64
CA GLU A 147 -5.84 24.04 -13.35
C GLU A 147 -4.50 23.41 -13.76
N SER A 148 -3.44 24.21 -13.92
CA SER A 148 -2.10 23.69 -14.15
C SER A 148 -1.08 24.31 -13.20
N PHE A 149 0.10 23.70 -13.05
CA PHE A 149 1.12 24.28 -12.16
C PHE A 149 1.60 25.64 -12.66
N GLU A 150 1.54 25.86 -13.97
CA GLU A 150 1.88 27.13 -14.61
C GLU A 150 0.94 28.28 -14.22
N ASP A 151 -0.29 27.97 -13.77
CA ASP A 151 -1.23 28.98 -13.25
C ASP A 151 -0.79 29.54 -11.87
N TYR A 152 0.15 28.86 -11.21
CA TYR A 152 0.70 29.22 -9.90
C TYR A 152 2.18 29.62 -9.99
N ASP A 153 2.57 30.24 -11.11
CA ASP A 153 3.89 30.86 -11.30
C ASP A 153 4.16 31.86 -10.17
N GLY A 154 5.30 31.72 -9.49
CA GLY A 154 5.66 32.48 -8.29
C GLY A 154 5.35 31.78 -6.96
N ILE A 155 4.55 30.71 -6.95
CA ILE A 155 4.46 29.76 -5.83
C ILE A 155 5.27 28.51 -6.15
N VAL A 156 4.98 27.89 -7.30
CA VAL A 156 5.68 26.67 -7.74
C VAL A 156 6.77 27.04 -8.74
N SER A 157 8.00 26.61 -8.47
CA SER A 157 9.14 26.91 -9.32
C SER A 157 9.12 26.03 -10.57
N LEU A 158 9.27 26.67 -11.74
CA LEU A 158 9.43 25.96 -13.02
C LEU A 158 10.67 25.06 -13.05
N GLU A 159 11.70 25.37 -12.25
CA GLU A 159 12.90 24.54 -12.15
C GLU A 159 12.63 23.29 -11.31
N SER A 160 11.99 23.45 -10.15
CA SER A 160 11.52 22.36 -9.28
C SER A 160 10.62 21.38 -10.04
N LEU A 161 9.68 21.91 -10.85
CA LEU A 161 8.81 21.10 -11.71
C LEU A 161 9.58 20.33 -12.78
N LYS A 162 10.55 20.98 -13.44
CA LYS A 162 11.37 20.32 -14.47
C LYS A 162 12.17 19.17 -13.90
N GLU A 163 12.71 19.30 -12.68
CA GLU A 163 13.42 18.20 -12.02
C GLU A 163 12.52 16.99 -11.79
N LEU A 164 11.32 17.20 -11.24
CA LEU A 164 10.36 16.10 -11.03
C LEU A 164 9.93 15.44 -12.34
N GLU A 165 9.69 16.24 -13.39
CA GLU A 165 9.33 15.72 -14.71
C GLU A 165 10.46 14.88 -15.31
N GLN A 166 11.71 15.33 -15.18
CA GLN A 166 12.88 14.57 -15.64
C GLN A 166 13.03 13.25 -14.90
N ASP A 167 12.91 13.25 -13.57
CA ASP A 167 12.99 12.02 -12.76
C ASP A 167 11.84 11.05 -13.11
N LYS A 168 10.63 11.57 -13.28
CA LYS A 168 9.45 10.80 -13.70
C LYS A 168 9.67 10.16 -15.07
N ASP A 169 10.13 10.93 -16.05
CA ASP A 169 10.38 10.44 -17.42
C ASP A 169 11.53 9.43 -17.45
N TYR A 170 12.60 9.68 -16.69
CA TYR A 170 13.73 8.76 -16.54
C TYR A 170 13.26 7.41 -15.98
N LEU A 171 12.53 7.40 -14.85
CA LEU A 171 12.05 6.17 -14.23
C LEU A 171 11.09 5.40 -15.16
N GLN A 172 10.20 6.09 -15.86
CA GLN A 172 9.28 5.46 -16.81
C GLN A 172 10.01 4.82 -17.98
N LYS A 173 10.97 5.54 -18.58
CA LYS A 173 11.79 5.03 -19.67
C LYS A 173 12.61 3.83 -19.21
N TYR A 174 13.30 3.96 -18.08
CA TYR A 174 14.13 2.91 -17.52
C TYR A 174 13.31 1.65 -17.21
N ARG A 175 12.14 1.79 -16.58
CA ARG A 175 11.20 0.67 -16.35
C ARG A 175 10.81 -0.02 -17.65
N LYS A 176 10.55 0.74 -18.71
CA LYS A 176 10.19 0.20 -20.04
C LYS A 176 11.36 -0.58 -20.64
N ASP A 177 12.57 -0.05 -20.57
CA ASP A 177 13.77 -0.67 -21.11
C ASP A 177 14.09 -1.98 -20.38
N VAL A 178 14.02 -2.01 -19.05
CA VAL A 178 14.18 -3.22 -18.24
C VAL A 178 13.12 -4.28 -18.58
N ASN A 179 11.84 -3.89 -18.71
CA ASN A 179 10.78 -4.82 -19.11
C ASN A 179 11.04 -5.41 -20.51
N ASN A 180 11.52 -4.60 -21.45
CA ASN A 180 11.85 -5.06 -22.80
C ASN A 180 13.05 -6.03 -22.77
N GLU A 181 14.04 -5.76 -21.92
CA GLU A 181 15.17 -6.66 -21.73
C GLU A 181 14.73 -8.02 -21.14
N ILE A 182 13.94 -8.01 -20.06
CA ILE A 182 13.36 -9.22 -19.44
C ILE A 182 12.65 -10.08 -20.49
N LYS A 183 11.81 -9.45 -21.33
CA LYS A 183 11.11 -10.15 -22.42
C LYS A 183 12.06 -10.70 -23.47
N ARG A 184 13.01 -9.89 -23.94
CA ARG A 184 13.97 -10.24 -25.00
C ARG A 184 14.88 -11.40 -24.57
N LYS A 185 15.32 -11.41 -23.32
CA LYS A 185 16.16 -12.46 -22.73
C LYS A 185 15.36 -13.64 -22.17
N GLN A 186 14.02 -13.59 -22.23
CA GLN A 186 13.12 -14.62 -21.69
C GLN A 186 13.41 -14.94 -20.22
N MET A 187 13.69 -13.90 -19.42
CA MET A 187 14.03 -14.08 -18.01
C MET A 187 12.80 -14.53 -17.21
N GLU A 188 13.01 -15.45 -16.28
CA GLU A 188 11.96 -15.92 -15.38
C GLU A 188 11.62 -14.82 -14.38
N VAL A 189 10.43 -14.22 -14.50
CA VAL A 189 9.95 -13.22 -13.55
C VAL A 189 9.37 -13.91 -12.33
N LEU A 190 9.82 -13.50 -11.13
CA LEU A 190 9.33 -14.06 -9.87
C LEU A 190 7.83 -13.78 -9.67
N ARG A 191 7.08 -14.84 -9.36
CA ARG A 191 5.62 -14.81 -9.26
C ARG A 191 5.12 -15.68 -8.12
N LEU A 192 4.01 -15.24 -7.52
CA LEU A 192 3.14 -16.03 -6.66
C LEU A 192 2.02 -16.63 -7.53
N GLU A 193 1.82 -17.93 -7.45
CA GLU A 193 0.68 -18.61 -8.07
C GLU A 193 -0.42 -18.82 -7.03
N TYR A 194 -1.55 -18.12 -7.20
CA TYR A 194 -2.65 -18.11 -6.22
C TYR A 194 -3.86 -18.95 -6.65
N ALA A 195 -3.87 -19.40 -7.92
CA ALA A 195 -4.83 -20.34 -8.49
C ALA A 195 -4.17 -20.99 -9.72
N PRO A 196 -4.67 -22.14 -10.22
CA PRO A 196 -4.03 -22.85 -11.34
C PRO A 196 -3.78 -21.92 -12.54
N GLU A 197 -2.51 -21.81 -12.94
CA GLU A 197 -2.02 -20.94 -14.02
C GLU A 197 -2.28 -19.43 -13.84
N LYS A 198 -2.66 -19.00 -12.63
CA LYS A 198 -2.91 -17.59 -12.31
C LYS A 198 -1.85 -17.05 -11.37
N PHE A 199 -1.15 -16.05 -11.88
CA PHE A 199 0.04 -15.50 -11.22
C PHE A 199 -0.12 -14.03 -10.84
N LEU A 200 0.60 -13.65 -9.78
CA LEU A 200 0.89 -12.29 -9.37
C LEU A 200 2.39 -12.09 -9.34
N LYS A 201 2.89 -11.01 -9.94
CA LYS A 201 4.32 -10.69 -9.85
C LYS A 201 4.64 -10.21 -8.44
N ILE A 202 5.70 -10.77 -7.86
CA ILE A 202 6.20 -10.34 -6.55
C ILE A 202 6.99 -9.03 -6.75
N PRO A 203 6.69 -7.96 -5.98
CA PRO A 203 7.46 -6.73 -6.02
C PRO A 203 8.80 -6.87 -5.28
N CYS A 204 9.80 -6.09 -5.67
CA CYS A 204 11.04 -5.95 -4.90
C CYS A 204 10.81 -5.18 -3.58
N PRO A 205 11.27 -5.65 -2.40
CA PRO A 205 11.10 -4.90 -1.16
C PRO A 205 11.92 -3.59 -1.14
N ASN A 206 13.00 -3.48 -1.91
CA ASN A 206 13.77 -2.23 -1.99
C ASN A 206 13.06 -1.14 -2.83
N CYS A 207 12.60 -1.48 -4.04
CA CYS A 207 12.08 -0.49 -5.00
C CYS A 207 10.63 -0.73 -5.48
N SER A 208 9.94 -1.74 -4.95
CA SER A 208 8.63 -2.31 -5.35
C SER A 208 8.35 -2.52 -6.83
N GLU A 209 9.34 -2.43 -7.68
CA GLU A 209 9.16 -2.82 -9.06
C GLU A 209 8.87 -4.32 -9.12
N LYS A 210 7.90 -4.68 -9.96
CA LYS A 210 7.50 -6.07 -10.22
C LYS A 210 8.42 -6.68 -11.29
N LEU A 211 9.72 -6.50 -11.08
CA LEU A 211 10.82 -6.78 -12.02
C LEU A 211 11.90 -7.66 -11.38
N LEU A 212 11.57 -8.38 -10.31
CA LEU A 212 12.38 -9.46 -9.78
C LEU A 212 12.43 -10.60 -10.79
N THR A 213 13.63 -11.08 -11.07
CA THR A 213 13.87 -12.24 -11.92
C THR A 213 14.65 -13.30 -11.16
N LYS A 214 14.36 -14.57 -11.46
CA LYS A 214 15.04 -15.72 -10.87
C LYS A 214 16.13 -16.24 -11.81
N SER A 215 17.30 -16.50 -11.26
CA SER A 215 18.43 -17.13 -11.93
C SER A 215 18.38 -18.66 -11.77
N ASN A 216 19.19 -19.38 -12.57
CA ASN A 216 19.23 -20.84 -12.56
C ASN A 216 19.71 -21.44 -11.22
N ASP A 217 20.46 -20.69 -10.43
CA ASP A 217 20.96 -21.06 -9.10
C ASP A 217 20.00 -20.66 -7.96
N ASN A 218 18.74 -20.35 -8.29
CA ASN A 218 17.69 -19.83 -7.40
C ASN A 218 17.90 -18.41 -6.86
N THR A 219 19.01 -17.74 -7.19
CA THR A 219 19.20 -16.33 -6.80
C THR A 219 18.14 -15.44 -7.44
N ILE A 220 17.71 -14.42 -6.72
CA ILE A 220 16.67 -13.49 -7.14
C ILE A 220 17.31 -12.11 -7.27
N GLU A 221 17.18 -11.49 -8.44
CA GLU A 221 17.71 -10.15 -8.70
C GLU A 221 16.60 -9.21 -9.15
N CYS A 222 16.53 -8.01 -8.57
CA CYS A 222 15.71 -6.94 -9.09
C CYS A 222 16.40 -6.27 -10.27
N ARG A 223 15.84 -6.44 -11.47
CA ARG A 223 16.42 -5.85 -12.70
C ARG A 223 16.25 -4.33 -12.80
N PHE A 224 15.70 -3.69 -11.77
CA PHE A 224 15.48 -2.25 -11.70
C PHE A 224 16.40 -1.56 -10.69
N CYS A 225 16.43 -1.99 -9.44
CA CYS A 225 17.33 -1.40 -8.43
C CYS A 225 18.60 -2.23 -8.18
N PHE A 226 18.75 -3.36 -8.88
CA PHE A 226 19.89 -4.28 -8.77
C PHE A 226 20.10 -4.92 -7.40
N SER A 227 19.10 -4.85 -6.50
CA SER A 227 19.11 -5.64 -5.26
C SER A 227 19.02 -7.12 -5.57
N ASP A 228 19.89 -7.90 -4.95
CA ASP A 228 19.95 -9.35 -5.05
C ASP A 228 19.57 -10.02 -3.72
N TYR A 229 19.02 -11.22 -3.82
CA TYR A 229 18.59 -12.05 -2.69
C TYR A 229 18.97 -13.50 -3.00
N GLU A 230 19.52 -14.20 -2.01
CA GLU A 230 19.96 -15.60 -2.18
C GLU A 230 18.79 -16.50 -2.58
N ASP A 231 17.65 -16.32 -1.91
CA ASP A 231 16.43 -17.07 -2.19
C ASP A 231 15.17 -16.29 -1.79
N ARG A 232 14.03 -16.97 -1.83
CA ARG A 232 12.73 -16.41 -1.50
C ARG A 232 12.57 -16.12 0.00
N ASN A 233 13.19 -16.89 0.88
CA ASN A 233 13.11 -16.66 2.32
C ASN A 233 13.87 -15.40 2.70
N VAL A 234 15.07 -15.19 2.14
CA VAL A 234 15.85 -13.95 2.32
C VAL A 234 15.07 -12.75 1.78
N LEU A 235 14.51 -12.85 0.57
CA LEU A 235 13.69 -11.79 -0.03
C LEU A 235 12.54 -11.33 0.86
N PHE A 236 11.81 -12.27 1.47
CA PHE A 236 10.68 -11.95 2.35
C PHE A 236 11.14 -11.50 3.74
N GLY A 237 12.23 -12.08 4.25
CA GLY A 237 12.84 -11.69 5.52
C GLY A 237 13.36 -10.25 5.53
N GLU A 238 13.80 -9.74 4.38
CA GLU A 238 14.22 -8.35 4.20
C GLU A 238 13.07 -7.37 3.89
N ASP A 239 11.81 -7.84 3.75
CA ASP A 239 10.65 -6.98 3.51
C ASP A 239 10.09 -6.36 4.81
N GLU A 240 10.91 -5.59 5.52
CA GLU A 240 10.53 -4.91 6.78
C GLU A 240 9.28 -4.00 6.61
N MET A 241 9.08 -3.49 5.40
CA MET A 241 7.99 -2.56 5.09
C MET A 241 6.67 -3.24 4.70
N LEU A 242 6.67 -4.57 4.53
CA LEU A 242 5.54 -5.41 4.13
C LEU A 242 5.02 -5.07 2.73
N ILE A 243 5.92 -4.69 1.83
CA ILE A 243 5.64 -4.31 0.43
C ILE A 243 5.08 -5.47 -0.37
N ILE A 244 5.64 -6.67 -0.19
CA ILE A 244 5.21 -7.89 -0.87
C ILE A 244 3.78 -8.20 -0.46
N ARG A 245 3.52 -8.36 0.84
CA ARG A 245 2.18 -8.60 1.38
C ARG A 245 1.17 -7.59 0.85
N ASP A 246 1.43 -6.31 1.07
CA ASP A 246 0.45 -5.28 0.77
C ASP A 246 0.18 -5.17 -0.74
N THR A 247 1.19 -5.38 -1.58
CA THR A 247 1.02 -5.39 -3.03
C THR A 247 0.21 -6.61 -3.50
N ILE A 248 0.48 -7.80 -2.98
CA ILE A 248 -0.23 -9.02 -3.35
C ILE A 248 -1.69 -8.94 -2.91
N LEU A 249 -1.96 -8.60 -1.65
CA LEU A 249 -3.32 -8.45 -1.12
C LEU A 249 -4.13 -7.44 -1.93
N ARG A 250 -3.52 -6.33 -2.32
CA ARG A 250 -4.16 -5.31 -3.15
C ARG A 250 -4.53 -5.86 -4.54
N GLU A 251 -3.66 -6.64 -5.18
CA GLU A 251 -3.96 -7.25 -6.46
C GLU A 251 -5.05 -8.34 -6.37
N LEU A 252 -5.07 -9.12 -5.29
CA LEU A 252 -6.12 -10.11 -5.03
C LEU A 252 -7.49 -9.42 -4.84
N LYS A 253 -7.56 -8.38 -4.00
CA LYS A 253 -8.77 -7.56 -3.80
C LYS A 253 -9.27 -6.96 -5.12
N ARG A 254 -8.34 -6.45 -5.95
CA ARG A 254 -8.66 -5.92 -7.28
C ARG A 254 -9.29 -6.96 -8.21
N ARG A 255 -8.93 -8.24 -8.03
CA ARG A 255 -9.49 -9.37 -8.80
C ARG A 255 -10.78 -9.94 -8.18
N MET A 256 -11.35 -9.27 -7.17
CA MET A 256 -12.54 -9.72 -6.43
C MET A 256 -12.38 -11.13 -5.87
N ILE A 257 -11.16 -11.49 -5.50
CA ILE A 257 -10.88 -12.75 -4.81
C ILE A 257 -11.18 -12.51 -3.34
N ASP A 258 -12.02 -13.37 -2.77
CA ASP A 258 -12.26 -13.35 -1.34
C ASP A 258 -10.99 -13.74 -0.60
N ILE A 259 -10.58 -12.92 0.37
CA ILE A 259 -9.33 -13.10 1.10
C ILE A 259 -9.66 -13.27 2.56
N ASN A 260 -9.62 -14.51 3.02
CA ASN A 260 -9.63 -14.84 4.43
C ASN A 260 -8.18 -14.97 4.90
N LEU A 261 -7.64 -13.91 5.49
CA LEU A 261 -6.29 -13.95 6.06
C LEU A 261 -6.35 -14.49 7.48
N LYS A 262 -5.32 -15.25 7.84
CA LYS A 262 -5.04 -15.64 9.23
C LYS A 262 -3.71 -15.04 9.67
N ILE A 263 -3.52 -14.97 10.98
CA ILE A 263 -2.25 -14.54 11.57
C ILE A 263 -1.18 -15.61 11.27
N CYS A 264 0.03 -15.24 10.92
CA CYS A 264 1.13 -16.18 10.75
C CYS A 264 1.69 -16.57 12.11
N PRO A 265 1.80 -17.87 12.46
CA PRO A 265 2.36 -18.28 13.74
C PRO A 265 3.88 -18.07 13.85
N THR A 266 4.55 -17.74 12.74
CA THR A 266 6.00 -17.45 12.72
C THR A 266 6.31 -15.97 12.91
N CYS A 267 5.52 -15.08 12.29
CA CYS A 267 5.82 -13.65 12.26
C CYS A 267 4.71 -12.76 12.82
N ASP A 268 3.63 -13.34 13.35
CA ASP A 268 2.49 -12.67 13.99
C ASP A 268 1.74 -11.64 13.13
N TYR A 269 2.05 -11.56 11.83
CA TYR A 269 1.31 -10.73 10.89
C TYR A 269 0.07 -11.42 10.37
N GLU A 270 -1.02 -10.67 10.18
CA GLU A 270 -2.18 -11.12 9.40
C GLU A 270 -1.81 -11.20 7.91
N SER A 271 -1.20 -12.32 7.52
CA SER A 271 -0.54 -12.49 6.23
C SER A 271 -0.59 -13.91 5.66
N LEU A 272 -1.24 -14.87 6.34
CA LEU A 272 -1.45 -16.21 5.79
C LEU A 272 -2.55 -16.19 4.74
N LEU A 273 -2.18 -16.48 3.50
CA LEU A 273 -3.09 -16.64 2.38
C LEU A 273 -3.32 -18.14 2.12
N TYR A 274 -4.57 -18.58 2.18
CA TYR A 274 -4.92 -19.93 1.75
C TYR A 274 -4.87 -20.04 0.22
N ILE A 275 -4.20 -21.07 -0.29
CA ILE A 275 -4.12 -21.40 -1.71
C ILE A 275 -4.84 -22.74 -1.93
N PRO A 276 -6.16 -22.72 -2.25
CA PRO A 276 -7.01 -23.91 -2.13
C PRO A 276 -6.58 -25.10 -2.97
N TYR A 277 -6.14 -24.87 -4.21
CA TYR A 277 -5.76 -25.96 -5.12
C TYR A 277 -4.44 -26.64 -4.73
N LYS A 278 -3.64 -26.01 -3.87
CA LYS A 278 -2.43 -26.58 -3.29
C LYS A 278 -2.66 -27.15 -1.89
N GLU A 279 -3.80 -26.85 -1.27
CA GLU A 279 -4.10 -27.19 0.13
C GLU A 279 -3.00 -26.70 1.11
N VAL A 280 -2.47 -25.50 0.85
CA VAL A 280 -1.45 -24.86 1.70
C VAL A 280 -1.85 -23.43 2.07
N TRP A 281 -1.33 -22.98 3.21
CA TRP A 281 -1.34 -21.59 3.63
C TRP A 281 0.06 -21.01 3.46
N GLU A 282 0.17 -19.92 2.72
CA GLU A 282 1.45 -19.28 2.44
C GLU A 282 1.50 -17.89 3.09
N CYS A 283 2.54 -17.63 3.87
CA CYS A 283 2.73 -16.34 4.53
C CYS A 283 3.30 -15.31 3.55
N LEU A 284 2.52 -14.28 3.24
CA LEU A 284 2.95 -13.19 2.37
C LEU A 284 3.98 -12.24 3.00
N SER A 285 4.35 -12.45 4.27
CA SER A 285 5.30 -11.63 5.02
C SER A 285 6.63 -12.34 5.30
N CYS A 286 6.63 -13.62 5.68
CA CYS A 286 7.86 -14.36 5.98
C CYS A 286 8.13 -15.55 5.06
N ASN A 287 7.26 -15.80 4.08
CA ASN A 287 7.35 -16.93 3.14
C ASN A 287 7.14 -18.33 3.74
N ASP A 288 6.82 -18.45 5.03
CA ASP A 288 6.49 -19.75 5.64
C ASP A 288 5.24 -20.37 5.02
N GLU A 289 5.27 -21.69 4.86
CA GLU A 289 4.17 -22.51 4.36
C GLU A 289 3.64 -23.43 5.47
N PHE A 290 2.33 -23.56 5.55
CA PHE A 290 1.63 -24.43 6.49
C PHE A 290 0.66 -25.34 5.74
N ILE A 291 0.55 -26.59 6.19
CA ILE A 291 -0.39 -27.54 5.61
C ILE A 291 -1.79 -27.14 6.05
N SER A 292 -2.75 -27.30 5.13
CA SER A 292 -4.16 -27.06 5.39
C SER A 292 -4.81 -28.26 6.09
N TRP A 293 -5.65 -28.01 7.09
CA TRP A 293 -6.45 -29.02 7.76
C TRP A 293 -7.85 -28.49 8.09
N ASN A 294 -8.87 -29.34 7.99
CA ASN A 294 -10.24 -28.96 8.31
C ASN A 294 -10.57 -29.26 9.76
N CYS A 295 -11.20 -28.32 10.47
CA CYS A 295 -11.75 -28.60 11.78
C CYS A 295 -12.79 -29.72 11.69
N ASP A 296 -12.64 -30.77 12.51
CA ASP A 296 -13.52 -31.94 12.47
C ASP A 296 -14.97 -31.64 12.92
N ASP A 297 -15.20 -30.50 13.59
CA ASP A 297 -16.52 -30.06 14.06
C ASP A 297 -17.21 -29.12 13.06
N CYS A 298 -16.62 -27.95 12.79
CA CYS A 298 -17.25 -26.95 11.91
C CYS A 298 -16.95 -27.13 10.41
N GLY A 299 -15.97 -27.98 10.06
CA GLY A 299 -15.55 -28.23 8.67
C GLY A 299 -14.76 -27.09 8.02
N GLU A 300 -14.54 -25.98 8.71
CA GLU A 300 -13.72 -24.88 8.18
C GLU A 300 -12.25 -25.24 8.10
N THR A 301 -11.57 -24.63 7.13
CA THR A 301 -10.16 -24.87 6.85
C THR A 301 -9.25 -23.93 7.65
N TYR A 302 -8.22 -24.49 8.26
CA TYR A 302 -7.22 -23.80 9.07
C TYR A 302 -5.80 -24.24 8.70
N PRO A 303 -4.77 -23.43 8.98
CA PRO A 303 -3.40 -23.93 9.05
C PRO A 303 -3.31 -24.98 10.16
N ASP A 304 -2.55 -26.05 9.95
CA ASP A 304 -2.35 -27.14 10.92
C ASP A 304 -2.04 -26.67 12.35
N ARG A 305 -1.23 -25.60 12.49
CA ARG A 305 -0.86 -24.98 13.78
C ARG A 305 -2.02 -24.37 14.57
N TYR A 306 -3.18 -24.18 13.94
CA TYR A 306 -4.37 -23.58 14.57
C TYR A 306 -5.34 -24.60 15.14
N LEU A 307 -5.12 -25.88 14.88
CA LEU A 307 -5.98 -26.94 15.38
C LEU A 307 -5.39 -27.58 16.63
N ARG A 308 -6.29 -27.98 17.52
CA ARG A 308 -5.96 -28.66 18.77
C ARG A 308 -6.49 -30.09 18.70
N LEU A 309 -5.73 -31.01 19.27
CA LEU A 309 -6.21 -32.36 19.50
C LEU A 309 -7.19 -32.33 20.67
N ALA A 310 -8.39 -32.86 20.46
CA ALA A 310 -9.43 -32.98 21.47
C ALA A 310 -9.99 -34.40 21.48
N ALA A 311 -10.63 -34.78 22.59
CA ALA A 311 -11.28 -36.06 22.74
C ALA A 311 -12.73 -35.91 23.23
N ILE A 312 -13.60 -36.82 22.81
CA ILE A 312 -14.93 -37.03 23.40
C ILE A 312 -14.96 -38.44 24.00
N PHE A 313 -15.33 -38.55 25.28
CA PHE A 313 -15.53 -39.84 25.93
C PHE A 313 -16.94 -40.37 25.67
N ASN A 314 -17.04 -41.51 24.98
CA ASN A 314 -18.31 -42.12 24.59
C ASN A 314 -18.74 -43.29 25.50
N GLY A 315 -18.20 -43.37 26.72
CA GLY A 315 -18.55 -44.40 27.72
C GLY A 315 -17.64 -45.63 27.72
N GLU A 316 -17.06 -45.98 26.57
CA GLU A 316 -16.15 -47.13 26.41
C GLU A 316 -14.74 -46.72 25.95
N ASN A 317 -14.64 -45.74 25.06
CA ASN A 317 -13.38 -45.23 24.48
C ASN A 317 -13.42 -43.70 24.32
N HIS A 318 -12.27 -43.12 23.98
CA HIS A 318 -12.14 -41.73 23.54
C HIS A 318 -12.08 -41.68 22.01
N ASP A 319 -12.94 -40.88 21.40
CA ASP A 319 -12.83 -40.51 19.99
C ASP A 319 -12.04 -39.21 19.89
N TYR A 320 -11.02 -39.18 19.03
CA TYR A 320 -10.11 -38.05 18.89
C TYR A 320 -10.47 -37.18 17.68
N TYR A 321 -10.36 -35.87 17.85
CA TYR A 321 -10.74 -34.86 16.87
C TYR A 321 -9.67 -33.76 16.81
N SER A 322 -9.45 -33.20 15.63
CA SER A 322 -8.65 -32.00 15.40
C SER A 322 -9.59 -30.82 15.21
N ILE A 323 -9.69 -29.95 16.23
CA ILE A 323 -10.70 -28.88 16.28
C ILE A 323 -10.08 -27.50 16.39
N CYS A 324 -10.74 -26.48 15.83
CA CYS A 324 -10.29 -25.10 15.96
C CYS A 324 -10.55 -24.55 17.38
N SER A 325 -9.92 -23.42 17.70
CA SER A 325 -10.06 -22.78 19.02
C SER A 325 -11.51 -22.53 19.40
N ASP A 326 -12.34 -22.03 18.48
CA ASP A 326 -13.75 -21.71 18.75
C ASP A 326 -14.57 -22.97 19.08
N CYS A 327 -14.41 -24.05 18.30
CA CYS A 327 -15.06 -25.33 18.56
C CYS A 327 -14.55 -25.98 19.86
N SER A 328 -13.30 -25.74 20.22
CA SER A 328 -12.70 -26.27 21.45
C SER A 328 -13.26 -25.67 22.73
N GLU A 329 -13.94 -24.52 22.66
CA GLU A 329 -14.64 -23.94 23.79
C GLU A 329 -16.01 -24.60 24.06
N SER A 330 -16.44 -25.51 23.20
CA SER A 330 -17.66 -26.32 23.41
C SER A 330 -17.46 -27.31 24.56
N SER A 331 -18.48 -27.43 25.43
CA SER A 331 -18.42 -28.28 26.63
C SER A 331 -18.36 -29.79 26.36
N GLN A 332 -18.46 -30.22 25.10
CA GLN A 332 -18.41 -31.63 24.72
C GLN A 332 -16.98 -32.16 24.50
N TYR A 333 -16.00 -31.27 24.30
CA TYR A 333 -14.62 -31.64 23.99
C TYR A 333 -13.70 -31.52 25.20
N GLU A 334 -12.85 -32.52 25.41
CA GLU A 334 -11.68 -32.45 26.29
C GLU A 334 -10.44 -32.14 25.44
N VAL A 335 -9.91 -30.92 25.54
CA VAL A 335 -8.71 -30.49 24.79
C VAL A 335 -7.47 -31.10 25.42
N LEU A 336 -6.67 -31.81 24.60
CA LEU A 336 -5.44 -32.47 25.01
C LEU A 336 -4.26 -31.50 24.85
N SER A 337 -3.44 -31.38 25.89
CA SER A 337 -2.30 -30.43 25.97
C SER A 337 -1.08 -30.87 25.17
#